data_AF-A0A7J2IFA6-F1
#
_entry.id   AF-A0A7J2IFA6-F1
#
_cell.length_a   1.000
_cell.length_b   1.000
_cell.length_c   1.000
_cell.angle_alpha   90.00
_cell.angle_beta   90.00
_cell.angle_gamma   90.00
#
_symmetry.space_group_name_H-M   'P 1'
#
loop_
_entity.id
_entity.type
_entity.pdbx_description
1 polymer ?
#
loop_
_entity_poly.entity_id
_entity_poly.type
_entity_poly.pdbx_seq_one_letter_code
_entity_poly.pdbx_strand_id
1 'polypeptide(L)'
;MTSKMHVQQVSVQGEDFIGLLGTATDAYAVLSSNFPETEALGVPIVKTRLYGTNLIGLFCVGNSNGLLLPYFISDDEIEELKKSLGEEIEIGRLMDKCTAIGNLIACNDHAAIVSPLISETKTIKKVLGVKVVQRRISGHDEVGACCVATNRGFLVHPDAEDELKKISKIFKVNGLVGSVNFGFPFVKSGLIANSNGYLAGSRTTGIELGRIDEALGFLD
;
A
#
# COMPACT_ATOMS: atom_id res chain seq x y z
N MET A 1 21.19 10.60 19.25
CA MET A 1 20.21 10.64 18.15
C MET A 1 19.06 9.75 18.57
N THR A 2 17.93 10.32 18.93
CA THR A 2 16.71 9.55 19.20
C THR A 2 16.35 8.82 17.91
N SER A 3 16.48 7.49 17.90
CA SER A 3 16.03 6.64 16.80
C SER A 3 14.57 6.98 16.54
N LYS A 4 14.26 7.54 15.37
CA LYS A 4 12.87 7.79 14.95
C LYS A 4 12.16 6.44 14.92
N MET A 5 11.00 6.34 15.57
CA MET A 5 10.22 5.10 15.59
C MET A 5 9.75 4.82 14.16
N HIS A 6 10.31 3.80 13.49
CA HIS A 6 9.96 3.43 12.12
C HIS A 6 8.96 2.28 12.05
N VAL A 7 8.66 1.64 13.19
CA VAL A 7 7.69 0.53 13.29
C VAL A 7 6.71 0.77 14.42
N GLN A 8 5.43 0.51 14.15
CA GLN A 8 4.39 0.44 15.17
C GLN A 8 3.49 -0.77 14.91
N GLN A 9 3.34 -1.64 15.90
CA GLN A 9 2.29 -2.66 15.88
C GLN A 9 0.96 -2.07 16.37
N VAL A 10 -0.12 -2.39 15.68
CA VAL A 10 -1.43 -1.81 15.96
C VAL A 10 -2.56 -2.81 15.69
N SER A 11 -3.59 -2.75 16.53
CA SER A 11 -4.90 -3.36 16.29
C SER A 11 -5.93 -2.23 16.28
N VAL A 12 -6.80 -2.20 15.27
CA VAL A 12 -7.80 -1.16 15.11
C VAL A 12 -9.16 -1.74 15.46
N GLN A 13 -9.66 -1.42 16.65
CA GLN A 13 -10.94 -1.96 17.16
C GLN A 13 -11.00 -3.50 17.17
N GLY A 14 -9.85 -4.16 17.41
CA GLY A 14 -9.74 -5.62 17.40
C GLY A 14 -9.47 -6.24 16.02
N GLU A 15 -9.32 -5.42 14.97
CA GLU A 15 -8.88 -5.85 13.64
C GLU A 15 -7.36 -5.73 13.50
N ASP A 16 -6.72 -6.82 13.06
CA ASP A 16 -5.27 -6.90 12.83
C ASP A 16 -4.92 -6.84 11.33
N PHE A 17 -5.89 -7.02 10.44
CA PHE A 17 -5.74 -6.77 9.00
C PHE A 17 -5.79 -5.27 8.68
N ILE A 18 -4.87 -4.53 9.31
CA ILE A 18 -4.82 -3.08 9.31
C ILE A 18 -4.54 -2.48 7.93
N GLY A 19 -3.93 -3.22 7.00
CA GLY A 19 -3.70 -2.73 5.64
C GLY A 19 -4.93 -2.72 4.75
N LEU A 20 -6.05 -3.28 5.21
CA LEU A 20 -7.38 -2.99 4.63
C LEU A 20 -7.89 -1.60 5.02
N LEU A 21 -7.37 -1.04 6.11
CA LEU A 21 -7.84 0.19 6.73
C LEU A 21 -7.02 1.42 6.33
N GLY A 22 -6.02 1.29 5.46
CA GLY A 22 -5.23 2.43 5.03
C GLY A 22 -4.19 2.13 3.96
N THR A 23 -3.58 3.20 3.45
CA THR A 23 -2.45 3.16 2.54
C THR A 23 -1.49 4.31 2.89
N ALA A 24 -0.21 4.14 2.59
CA ALA A 24 0.82 5.14 2.82
C ALA A 24 1.74 5.26 1.61
N THR A 25 2.20 6.47 1.36
CA THR A 25 3.16 6.86 0.33
C THR A 25 4.26 7.69 0.98
N ASP A 26 5.29 8.08 0.22
CA ASP A 26 6.33 8.96 0.76
C ASP A 26 5.88 10.42 0.88
N ALA A 27 4.70 10.77 0.34
CA ALA A 27 4.11 12.12 0.44
C ALA A 27 2.98 12.21 1.48
N TYR A 28 2.16 11.16 1.64
CA TYR A 28 0.97 11.19 2.48
C TYR A 28 0.54 9.79 2.92
N ALA A 29 -0.37 9.71 3.90
CA ALA A 29 -1.10 8.49 4.21
C ALA A 29 -2.60 8.77 4.29
N VAL A 30 -3.41 7.82 3.81
CA VAL A 30 -4.87 7.85 3.96
C VAL A 30 -5.25 6.66 4.81
N LEU A 31 -5.81 6.92 5.99
CA LEU A 31 -6.18 5.91 6.97
C LEU A 31 -7.68 6.00 7.27
N SER A 32 -8.23 4.90 7.80
CA SER A 32 -9.60 4.87 8.32
C SER A 32 -9.79 5.93 9.41
N SER A 33 -11.01 6.47 9.51
CA SER A 33 -11.43 7.32 10.63
C SER A 33 -11.24 6.66 12.00
N ASN A 34 -11.18 5.32 12.05
CA ASN A 34 -11.04 4.56 13.29
C ASN A 34 -9.56 4.30 13.65
N PHE A 35 -8.62 4.66 12.77
CA PHE A 35 -7.20 4.40 13.00
C PHE A 35 -6.68 5.26 14.18
N PRO A 36 -5.96 4.70 15.15
CA PRO A 36 -5.37 5.47 16.25
C PRO A 36 -4.30 6.46 15.75
N GLU A 37 -3.87 7.36 16.62
CA GLU A 37 -2.73 8.23 16.31
C GLU A 37 -1.45 7.40 16.09
N THR A 38 -0.64 7.82 15.13
CA THR A 38 0.62 7.17 14.78
C THR A 38 1.60 8.17 14.18
N GLU A 39 2.88 8.00 14.51
CA GLU A 39 3.98 8.81 14.00
C GLU A 39 4.95 8.00 13.13
N ALA A 40 4.78 6.68 13.06
CA ALA A 40 5.73 5.77 12.42
C ALA A 40 5.86 6.02 10.91
N LEU A 41 4.78 6.45 10.25
CA LEU A 41 4.77 6.72 8.81
C LEU A 41 5.49 8.02 8.42
N GLY A 42 5.75 8.93 9.36
CA GLY A 42 6.54 10.14 9.11
C GLY A 42 6.04 11.08 8.01
N VAL A 43 4.77 10.99 7.61
CA VAL A 43 4.11 11.79 6.57
C VAL A 43 2.76 12.33 7.07
N PRO A 44 2.19 13.38 6.46
CA PRO A 44 0.84 13.84 6.78
C PRO A 44 -0.20 12.72 6.65
N ILE A 45 -1.09 12.61 7.63
CA ILE A 45 -2.12 11.56 7.70
C ILE A 45 -3.49 12.19 7.52
N VAL A 46 -4.24 11.72 6.53
CA VAL A 46 -5.66 12.02 6.33
C VAL A 46 -6.48 10.83 6.84
N LYS A 47 -7.32 11.06 7.85
CA LYS A 47 -8.26 10.06 8.37
C LYS A 47 -9.64 10.27 7.77
N THR A 48 -10.18 9.27 7.08
CA THR A 48 -11.46 9.39 6.38
C THR A 48 -12.22 8.06 6.26
N ARG A 49 -13.36 8.11 5.57
CA ARG A 49 -14.12 6.97 5.07
C ARG A 49 -14.23 7.06 3.56
N LEU A 50 -14.31 5.90 2.91
CA LEU A 50 -14.61 5.80 1.48
C LEU A 50 -15.87 4.97 1.29
N TYR A 51 -16.84 5.53 0.56
CA TYR A 51 -18.13 4.90 0.30
C TYR A 51 -18.85 4.50 1.61
N GLY A 52 -18.75 5.36 2.63
CA GLY A 52 -19.31 5.10 3.97
C GLY A 52 -18.60 4.01 4.77
N THR A 53 -17.51 3.42 4.26
CA THR A 53 -16.76 2.33 4.91
C THR A 53 -15.40 2.80 5.44
N ASN A 54 -14.80 1.97 6.30
CA ASN A 54 -13.43 2.14 6.79
C ASN A 54 -12.38 1.38 5.96
N LEU A 55 -12.77 0.76 4.83
CA LEU A 55 -11.91 -0.11 4.04
C LEU A 55 -11.02 0.69 3.07
N ILE A 56 -10.28 1.65 3.60
CA ILE A 56 -9.48 2.59 2.81
C ILE A 56 -8.45 1.86 1.94
N GLY A 57 -7.66 0.96 2.54
CA GLY A 57 -6.62 0.21 1.83
C GLY A 57 -7.15 -0.82 0.83
N LEU A 58 -8.44 -1.19 0.93
CA LEU A 58 -9.12 -2.00 -0.07
C LEU A 58 -9.48 -1.17 -1.32
N PHE A 59 -10.02 0.03 -1.10
CA PHE A 59 -10.56 0.86 -2.15
C PHE A 59 -9.53 1.78 -2.81
N CYS A 60 -8.45 2.16 -2.14
CA CYS A 60 -7.48 3.08 -2.72
C CYS A 60 -6.06 2.53 -2.72
N VAL A 61 -5.25 3.12 -3.60
CA VAL A 61 -3.83 2.85 -3.78
C VAL A 61 -3.20 4.10 -4.38
N GLY A 62 -1.99 4.43 -3.95
CA GLY A 62 -1.32 5.63 -4.42
C GLY A 62 0.18 5.55 -4.26
N ASN A 63 0.84 6.55 -4.81
CA ASN A 63 2.26 6.81 -4.60
C ASN A 63 2.43 8.33 -4.33
N SER A 64 3.64 8.85 -4.33
CA SER A 64 3.87 10.26 -3.99
C SER A 64 3.26 11.25 -5.00
N ASN A 65 2.90 10.79 -6.20
CA ASN A 65 2.35 11.64 -7.25
C ASN A 65 0.81 11.69 -7.24
N GLY A 66 0.15 10.63 -6.77
CA GLY A 66 -1.30 10.54 -6.93
C GLY A 66 -1.98 9.38 -6.24
N LEU A 67 -3.30 9.52 -6.08
CA LEU A 67 -4.21 8.57 -5.46
C LEU A 67 -5.23 8.06 -6.48
N LEU A 68 -5.32 6.74 -6.62
CA LEU A 68 -6.36 6.08 -7.39
C LEU A 68 -7.53 5.68 -6.50
N LEU A 69 -8.73 5.94 -7.01
CA LEU A 69 -10.01 5.61 -6.40
C LEU A 69 -10.89 4.82 -7.39
N PRO A 70 -11.85 4.01 -6.91
CA PRO A 70 -12.81 3.33 -7.77
C PRO A 70 -13.82 4.31 -8.37
N TYR A 71 -14.46 3.93 -9.49
CA TYR A 71 -15.39 4.79 -10.22
C TYR A 71 -16.58 5.31 -9.40
N PHE A 72 -17.00 4.59 -8.35
CA PHE A 72 -18.19 4.92 -7.57
C PHE A 72 -17.94 5.91 -6.43
N ILE A 73 -16.69 6.31 -6.18
CA ILE A 73 -16.41 7.35 -5.19
C ILE A 73 -16.96 8.67 -5.70
N SER A 74 -17.70 9.36 -4.82
CA SER A 74 -18.43 10.58 -5.16
C SER A 74 -17.48 11.76 -5.43
N ASP A 75 -17.98 12.75 -6.17
CA ASP A 75 -17.22 13.99 -6.42
C ASP A 75 -16.94 14.72 -5.10
N ASP A 76 -17.89 14.73 -4.18
CA ASP A 76 -17.75 15.36 -2.86
C ASP A 76 -16.62 14.72 -2.04
N GLU A 77 -16.56 13.38 -1.97
CA GLU A 77 -15.47 12.66 -1.30
C GLU A 77 -14.11 12.95 -1.94
N ILE A 78 -14.06 13.09 -3.27
CA ILE A 78 -12.83 13.44 -3.99
C ILE A 78 -12.39 14.86 -3.65
N GLU A 79 -13.31 15.82 -3.62
CA GLU A 79 -13.00 17.21 -3.29
C GLU A 79 -12.55 17.37 -1.82
N GLU A 80 -13.12 16.59 -0.90
CA GLU A 80 -12.64 16.53 0.49
C GLU A 80 -11.22 15.97 0.59
N LEU A 81 -10.92 14.90 -0.17
CA LEU A 81 -9.58 14.34 -0.24
C LEU A 81 -8.57 15.32 -0.84
N LYS A 82 -8.91 16.01 -1.93
CA LYS A 82 -8.02 17.03 -2.54
C LYS A 82 -7.69 18.13 -1.56
N LYS A 83 -8.68 18.67 -0.84
CA LYS A 83 -8.46 19.69 0.20
C LYS A 83 -7.53 19.21 1.30
N SER A 84 -7.60 17.92 1.64
CA SER A 84 -6.82 17.33 2.73
C SER A 84 -5.40 16.93 2.30
N LEU A 85 -5.23 16.44 1.08
CA LEU A 85 -3.96 15.96 0.53
C LEU A 85 -3.14 17.07 -0.16
N GLY A 86 -3.80 18.14 -0.58
CA GLY A 86 -3.20 19.24 -1.34
C GLY A 86 -3.35 19.06 -2.84
N GLU A 87 -3.32 20.18 -3.56
CA GLU A 87 -3.53 20.26 -5.02
C GLU A 87 -2.41 19.59 -5.85
N GLU A 88 -1.26 19.29 -5.24
CA GLU A 88 -0.14 18.63 -5.91
C GLU A 88 -0.38 17.13 -6.11
N ILE A 89 -1.29 16.52 -5.33
CA ILE A 89 -1.61 15.09 -5.42
C ILE A 89 -2.73 14.89 -6.46
N GLU A 90 -2.39 14.26 -7.59
CA GLU A 90 -3.39 13.93 -8.62
C GLU A 90 -4.34 12.83 -8.09
N ILE A 91 -5.63 13.14 -8.00
CA ILE A 91 -6.65 12.17 -7.60
C ILE A 91 -7.47 11.74 -8.83
N GLY A 92 -7.46 10.44 -9.13
CA GLY A 92 -8.14 9.90 -10.30
C GLY A 92 -9.06 8.72 -10.01
N ARG A 93 -10.17 8.66 -10.74
CA ARG A 93 -11.11 7.52 -10.72
C ARG A 93 -10.74 6.49 -11.77
N LEU A 94 -10.63 5.23 -11.35
CA LEU A 94 -10.47 4.09 -12.23
C LEU A 94 -11.83 3.62 -12.73
N MET A 95 -12.11 3.85 -14.02
CA MET A 95 -13.33 3.41 -14.70
C MET A 95 -13.20 1.94 -15.10
N ASP A 96 -13.23 1.04 -14.11
CA ASP A 96 -13.13 -0.41 -14.30
C ASP A 96 -14.19 -1.13 -13.44
N LYS A 97 -14.58 -2.34 -13.85
CA LYS A 97 -15.50 -3.19 -13.08
C LYS A 97 -14.88 -3.66 -11.75
N CYS A 98 -13.55 -3.69 -11.66
CA CYS A 98 -12.82 -4.05 -10.48
C CYS A 98 -12.84 -2.91 -9.46
N THR A 99 -13.45 -3.15 -8.30
CA THR A 99 -13.69 -2.14 -7.26
C THR A 99 -12.67 -2.14 -6.13
N ALA A 100 -12.16 -3.32 -5.76
CA ALA A 100 -11.12 -3.49 -4.73
C ALA A 100 -9.71 -3.23 -5.31
N ILE A 101 -9.50 -2.05 -5.89
CA ILE A 101 -8.28 -1.72 -6.65
C ILE A 101 -7.02 -1.77 -5.78
N GLY A 102 -7.15 -1.56 -4.47
CA GLY A 102 -6.05 -1.71 -3.53
C GLY A 102 -5.49 -3.13 -3.47
N ASN A 103 -6.30 -4.15 -3.73
CA ASN A 103 -5.83 -5.54 -3.81
C ASN A 103 -5.22 -5.87 -5.17
N LEU A 104 -5.46 -5.05 -6.19
CA LEU A 104 -5.15 -5.35 -7.59
C LEU A 104 -3.99 -4.52 -8.13
N ILE A 105 -3.45 -3.60 -7.33
CA ILE A 105 -2.35 -2.72 -7.72
C ILE A 105 -1.36 -2.64 -6.56
N ALA A 106 -0.08 -2.90 -6.86
CA ALA A 106 1.05 -2.60 -5.99
C ALA A 106 1.93 -1.55 -6.68
N CYS A 107 2.29 -0.47 -5.99
CA CYS A 107 3.10 0.60 -6.58
C CYS A 107 4.07 1.24 -5.59
N ASN A 108 5.11 1.85 -6.16
CA ASN A 108 5.95 2.85 -5.51
C ASN A 108 6.15 4.04 -6.49
N ASP A 109 7.14 4.91 -6.25
CA ASP A 109 7.37 6.07 -7.11
C ASP A 109 8.12 5.75 -8.41
N HIS A 110 8.47 4.48 -8.63
CA HIS A 110 9.18 4.03 -9.83
C HIS A 110 8.27 3.26 -10.80
N ALA A 111 7.36 2.45 -10.27
CA ALA A 111 6.50 1.58 -11.08
C ALA A 111 5.23 1.14 -10.35
N ALA A 112 4.28 0.63 -11.14
CA ALA A 112 3.09 -0.06 -10.65
C ALA A 112 3.00 -1.46 -11.28
N ILE A 113 2.85 -2.48 -10.46
CA ILE A 113 2.41 -3.82 -10.86
C ILE A 113 0.89 -3.85 -10.76
N VAL A 114 0.22 -4.17 -11.87
CA VAL A 114 -1.24 -4.13 -11.99
C VAL A 114 -1.76 -5.51 -12.35
N SER A 115 -2.86 -5.90 -11.72
CA SER A 115 -3.56 -7.15 -12.01
C SER A 115 -3.93 -7.25 -13.49
N PRO A 116 -3.85 -8.44 -14.12
CA PRO A 116 -4.36 -8.65 -15.48
C PRO A 116 -5.88 -8.46 -15.58
N LEU A 117 -6.60 -8.46 -14.45
CA LEU A 117 -8.05 -8.22 -14.41
C LEU A 117 -8.43 -6.77 -14.69
N ILE A 118 -7.53 -5.82 -14.44
CA ILE A 118 -7.77 -4.40 -14.69
C ILE A 118 -7.49 -4.11 -16.16
N SER A 119 -8.48 -3.58 -16.85
CA SER A 119 -8.38 -3.16 -18.25
C SER A 119 -7.85 -1.73 -18.39
N GLU A 120 -8.19 -0.85 -17.45
CA GLU A 120 -7.95 0.60 -17.58
C GLU A 120 -6.56 1.04 -17.08
N THR A 121 -5.51 0.66 -17.80
CA THR A 121 -4.12 0.99 -17.43
C THR A 121 -3.69 2.42 -17.72
N LYS A 122 -4.40 3.16 -18.60
CA LYS A 122 -3.99 4.51 -19.00
C LYS A 122 -4.21 5.49 -17.86
N THR A 123 -5.36 5.43 -17.20
CA THR A 123 -5.62 6.24 -16.01
C THR A 123 -4.61 5.96 -14.90
N ILE A 124 -4.27 4.70 -14.65
CA ILE A 124 -3.26 4.33 -13.64
C ILE A 124 -1.91 4.99 -13.96
N LYS A 125 -1.46 4.87 -15.21
CA LYS A 125 -0.20 5.48 -15.66
C LYS A 125 -0.21 7.00 -15.52
N LYS A 126 -1.34 7.65 -15.86
CA LYS A 126 -1.49 9.10 -15.78
C LYS A 126 -1.43 9.57 -14.32
N VAL A 127 -2.23 8.96 -13.45
CA VAL A 127 -2.42 9.40 -12.05
C VAL A 127 -1.17 9.13 -11.22
N LEU A 128 -0.61 7.92 -11.31
CA LEU A 128 0.57 7.57 -10.52
C LEU A 128 1.88 8.12 -11.11
N GLY A 129 1.87 8.57 -12.37
CA GLY A 129 3.07 9.11 -13.04
C GLY A 129 4.18 8.08 -13.28
N VAL A 130 3.89 6.78 -13.18
CA VAL A 130 4.90 5.70 -13.24
C VAL A 130 4.63 4.68 -14.34
N LYS A 131 5.64 3.86 -14.64
CA LYS A 131 5.49 2.75 -15.58
C LYS A 131 4.55 1.69 -15.00
N VAL A 132 3.54 1.31 -15.78
CA VAL A 132 2.62 0.22 -15.45
C VAL A 132 3.12 -1.09 -16.06
N VAL A 133 3.13 -2.16 -15.28
CA VAL A 133 3.44 -3.54 -15.70
C VAL A 133 2.30 -4.45 -15.27
N GLN A 134 1.55 -4.98 -16.24
CA GLN A 134 0.50 -5.95 -15.94
C GLN A 134 1.10 -7.35 -15.79
N ARG A 135 0.88 -7.99 -14.63
CA ARG A 135 1.24 -9.40 -14.39
C ARG A 135 0.51 -9.96 -13.18
N ARG A 136 0.65 -11.28 -12.98
CA ARG A 136 0.39 -11.96 -11.71
C ARG A 136 1.65 -12.04 -10.86
N ILE A 137 1.47 -12.22 -9.55
CA ILE A 137 2.53 -12.52 -8.58
C ILE A 137 2.24 -13.92 -8.01
N SER A 138 3.12 -14.89 -8.24
CA SER A 138 2.93 -16.28 -7.78
C SER A 138 1.59 -16.89 -8.19
N GLY A 139 1.09 -16.53 -9.38
CA GLY A 139 -0.20 -16.99 -9.90
C GLY A 139 -1.43 -16.24 -9.39
N HIS A 140 -1.29 -15.30 -8.45
CA HIS A 140 -2.37 -14.49 -7.92
C HIS A 140 -2.67 -13.27 -8.81
N ASP A 141 -3.96 -12.99 -9.00
CA ASP A 141 -4.44 -11.77 -9.66
C ASP A 141 -4.47 -10.59 -8.66
N GLU A 142 -4.51 -10.85 -7.35
CA GLU A 142 -4.51 -9.86 -6.26
C GLU A 142 -3.09 -9.36 -5.96
N VAL A 143 -2.41 -8.81 -6.96
CA VAL A 143 -1.01 -8.38 -6.86
C VAL A 143 -0.77 -7.32 -5.77
N GLY A 144 -1.75 -6.46 -5.51
CA GLY A 144 -1.71 -5.48 -4.42
C GLY A 144 -1.80 -6.14 -3.04
N ALA A 145 -2.59 -7.21 -2.91
CA ALA A 145 -2.63 -7.99 -1.67
C ALA A 145 -1.31 -8.74 -1.43
N CYS A 146 -0.68 -9.20 -2.52
CA CYS A 146 0.54 -10.00 -2.49
C CYS A 146 1.82 -9.18 -2.25
N CYS A 147 1.83 -7.86 -2.44
CA CYS A 147 3.06 -7.08 -2.44
C CYS A 147 2.86 -5.70 -1.83
N VAL A 148 3.72 -5.35 -0.86
CA VAL A 148 3.89 -3.97 -0.37
C VAL A 148 5.25 -3.48 -0.82
N ALA A 149 5.28 -2.40 -1.58
CA ALA A 149 6.51 -1.79 -2.11
C ALA A 149 6.63 -0.34 -1.64
N THR A 150 7.84 0.05 -1.26
CA THR A 150 8.23 1.42 -0.93
C THR A 150 9.36 1.85 -1.88
N ASN A 151 9.91 3.05 -1.68
CA ASN A 151 11.10 3.48 -2.43
C ASN A 151 12.42 2.95 -1.82
N ARG A 152 12.35 2.17 -0.73
CA ARG A 152 13.52 1.52 -0.09
C ARG A 152 13.55 0.02 -0.29
N GLY A 153 12.38 -0.62 -0.36
CA GLY A 153 12.31 -2.05 -0.56
C GLY A 153 10.89 -2.56 -0.83
N PHE A 154 10.74 -3.88 -0.90
CA PHE A 154 9.42 -4.50 -0.98
C PHE A 154 9.37 -5.81 -0.19
N LEU A 155 8.21 -6.09 0.39
CA LEU A 155 7.86 -7.41 0.90
C LEU A 155 6.80 -8.01 -0.02
N VAL A 156 6.99 -9.27 -0.41
CA VAL A 156 6.07 -9.99 -1.29
C VAL A 156 5.65 -11.33 -0.69
N HIS A 157 4.56 -11.88 -1.20
CA HIS A 157 4.01 -13.20 -0.88
C HIS A 157 5.12 -14.28 -0.74
N PRO A 158 5.02 -15.19 0.25
CA PRO A 158 6.05 -16.21 0.54
C PRO A 158 6.42 -17.07 -0.68
N ASP A 159 5.44 -17.38 -1.53
CA ASP A 159 5.64 -18.23 -2.72
C ASP A 159 6.23 -17.47 -3.93
N ALA A 160 6.70 -16.23 -3.77
CA ALA A 160 7.22 -15.38 -4.86
C ALA A 160 8.76 -15.35 -4.95
N GLU A 161 9.45 -16.29 -4.32
CA GLU A 161 10.92 -16.35 -4.25
C GLU A 161 11.57 -16.30 -5.65
N ASP A 162 11.03 -17.08 -6.59
CA ASP A 162 11.50 -17.14 -7.99
C ASP A 162 11.19 -15.85 -8.79
N GLU A 163 10.37 -14.95 -8.25
CA GLU A 163 9.98 -13.68 -8.88
C GLU A 163 10.74 -12.47 -8.34
N LEU A 164 11.47 -12.59 -7.22
CA LEU A 164 12.16 -11.48 -6.54
C LEU A 164 13.02 -10.63 -7.48
N LYS A 165 13.83 -11.26 -8.33
CA LYS A 165 14.69 -10.53 -9.30
C LYS A 165 13.88 -9.75 -10.34
N LYS A 166 12.69 -10.23 -10.72
CA LYS A 166 11.83 -9.55 -11.68
C LYS A 166 11.11 -8.37 -11.02
N ILE A 167 10.60 -8.57 -9.80
CA ILE A 167 9.94 -7.53 -9.01
C ILE A 167 10.92 -6.41 -8.68
N SER A 168 12.14 -6.75 -8.25
CA SER A 168 13.20 -5.76 -7.97
C SER A 168 13.53 -4.89 -9.18
N LYS A 169 13.58 -5.48 -10.39
CA LYS A 169 13.82 -4.73 -11.64
C LYS A 169 12.68 -3.77 -11.99
N ILE A 170 11.45 -4.09 -11.59
CA ILE A 170 10.26 -3.27 -11.82
C ILE A 170 10.27 -2.09 -10.84
N PHE A 171 10.30 -2.37 -9.53
CA PHE A 171 10.22 -1.35 -8.48
C PHE A 171 11.53 -0.60 -8.22
N LYS A 172 12.65 -1.01 -8.82
CA LYS A 172 13.97 -0.39 -8.67
C LYS A 172 14.55 -0.42 -7.25
N VAL A 173 14.08 -1.36 -6.44
CA VAL A 173 14.54 -1.61 -5.08
C VAL A 173 14.68 -3.11 -4.85
N ASN A 174 15.46 -3.53 -3.86
CA ASN A 174 15.52 -4.94 -3.46
C ASN A 174 14.34 -5.27 -2.56
N GLY A 175 14.10 -6.55 -2.34
CA GLY A 175 13.02 -6.99 -1.48
C GLY A 175 13.09 -8.49 -1.24
N LEU A 176 12.20 -8.95 -0.38
CA LEU A 176 12.19 -10.31 0.12
C LEU A 176 10.77 -10.86 0.17
N VAL A 177 10.67 -12.18 0.25
CA VAL A 177 9.40 -12.83 0.59
C VAL A 177 9.19 -12.83 2.11
N GLY A 178 7.93 -12.82 2.54
CA GLY A 178 7.57 -13.00 3.95
C GLY A 178 6.07 -13.02 4.20
N SER A 179 5.70 -12.96 5.47
CA SER A 179 4.33 -13.02 5.95
C SER A 179 4.07 -11.95 7.02
N VAL A 180 2.80 -11.78 7.36
CA VAL A 180 2.33 -10.86 8.40
C VAL A 180 1.33 -11.59 9.30
N ASN A 181 1.03 -11.04 10.47
CA ASN A 181 -0.07 -11.53 11.32
C ASN A 181 -0.06 -13.04 11.58
N PHE A 182 1.09 -13.59 12.00
CA PHE A 182 1.23 -15.01 12.34
C PHE A 182 1.12 -15.94 11.12
N GLY A 183 1.89 -15.63 10.07
CA GLY A 183 2.05 -16.48 8.90
C GLY A 183 1.07 -16.20 7.75
N PHE A 184 0.30 -15.10 7.81
CA PHE A 184 -0.62 -14.74 6.75
C PHE A 184 0.14 -14.26 5.50
N PRO A 185 -0.12 -14.83 4.32
CA PRO A 185 0.78 -14.68 3.17
C PRO A 185 0.48 -13.45 2.30
N PHE A 186 -0.71 -12.86 2.39
CA PHE A 186 -1.06 -11.62 1.68
C PHE A 186 -0.58 -10.42 2.48
N VAL A 187 0.69 -10.10 2.33
CA VAL A 187 1.43 -9.13 3.16
C VAL A 187 0.77 -7.76 3.30
N LYS A 188 0.06 -7.26 2.28
CA LYS A 188 -0.65 -5.98 2.37
C LYS A 188 -1.74 -6.00 3.43
N SER A 189 -2.38 -7.14 3.71
CA SER A 189 -3.48 -7.19 4.68
C SER A 189 -3.03 -6.75 6.08
N GLY A 190 -1.80 -7.06 6.47
CA GLY A 190 -1.25 -6.75 7.79
C GLY A 190 -0.27 -5.58 7.81
N LEU A 191 -0.07 -4.86 6.71
CA LEU A 191 1.02 -3.89 6.58
C LEU A 191 0.58 -2.61 5.85
N ILE A 192 0.95 -1.45 6.41
CA ILE A 192 0.91 -0.15 5.74
C ILE A 192 2.32 0.43 5.84
N ALA A 193 2.96 0.74 4.72
CA ALA A 193 4.37 1.14 4.73
C ALA A 193 4.69 2.23 3.71
N ASN A 194 5.69 3.03 4.03
CA ASN A 194 6.39 3.93 3.12
C ASN A 194 7.90 3.88 3.43
N SER A 195 8.71 4.76 2.84
CA SER A 195 10.17 4.77 3.06
C SER A 195 10.59 5.29 4.44
N ASN A 196 9.67 5.92 5.19
CA ASN A 196 9.94 6.47 6.51
C ASN A 196 9.68 5.47 7.64
N GLY A 197 8.71 4.57 7.45
CA GLY A 197 8.35 3.53 8.40
C GLY A 197 7.14 2.72 7.96
N TYR A 198 6.67 1.85 8.85
CA TYR A 198 5.52 0.99 8.62
C TYR A 198 4.70 0.73 9.89
N LEU A 199 3.44 0.39 9.65
CA LEU A 199 2.49 -0.11 10.63
C LEU A 199 2.26 -1.59 10.33
N ALA A 200 2.32 -2.43 11.36
CA ALA A 200 2.05 -3.85 11.26
C ALA A 200 0.86 -4.23 12.15
N GLY A 201 0.07 -5.22 11.74
CA GLY A 201 -0.97 -5.78 12.58
C GLY A 201 -0.40 -6.35 13.89
N SER A 202 -1.17 -6.27 14.98
CA SER A 202 -0.69 -6.60 16.33
C SER A 202 -0.26 -8.06 16.51
N ARG A 203 -0.72 -8.94 15.60
CA ARG A 203 -0.37 -10.36 15.56
C ARG A 203 0.90 -10.68 14.78
N THR A 204 1.52 -9.69 14.14
CA THR A 204 2.79 -9.87 13.43
C THR A 204 3.88 -10.22 14.43
N THR A 205 4.58 -11.32 14.21
CA THR A 205 5.56 -11.85 15.16
C THR A 205 6.91 -11.12 15.06
N GLY A 206 7.76 -11.22 16.08
CA GLY A 206 9.09 -10.59 16.04
C GLY A 206 9.97 -11.07 14.87
N ILE A 207 9.83 -12.33 14.45
CA ILE A 207 10.54 -12.87 13.27
C ILE A 207 10.01 -12.24 11.99
N GLU A 208 8.69 -12.05 11.87
CA GLU A 208 8.07 -11.36 10.74
C GLU A 208 8.46 -9.89 10.70
N LEU A 209 8.49 -9.19 11.85
CA LEU A 209 8.96 -7.80 11.94
C LEU A 209 10.41 -7.65 11.47
N GLY A 210 11.31 -8.51 11.94
CA GLY A 210 12.70 -8.50 11.47
C GLY A 210 12.83 -8.76 9.96
N ARG A 211 11.95 -9.59 9.40
CA ARG A 211 11.88 -9.82 7.95
C ARG A 211 11.33 -8.61 7.20
N ILE A 212 10.34 -7.92 7.75
CA ILE A 212 9.79 -6.66 7.19
C ILE A 212 10.86 -5.58 7.20
N ASP A 213 11.61 -5.42 8.31
CA ASP A 213 12.72 -4.46 8.41
C ASP A 213 13.77 -4.72 7.32
N GLU A 214 14.17 -5.96 7.13
CA GLU A 214 15.12 -6.37 6.08
C GLU A 214 14.56 -6.06 4.68
N ALA A 215 13.31 -6.46 4.43
CA ALA A 215 12.68 -6.37 3.11
C ALA A 215 12.40 -4.93 2.67
N LEU A 216 12.05 -4.05 3.61
CA LEU A 216 11.75 -2.65 3.36
C LEU A 216 12.97 -1.73 3.57
N GLY A 217 14.13 -2.31 3.89
CA GLY A 217 15.40 -1.60 3.98
C GLY A 217 15.54 -0.72 5.22
N PHE A 218 14.98 -1.13 6.36
CA PHE A 218 15.12 -0.47 7.68
C PHE A 218 16.27 -1.04 8.52
N LEU A 219 16.92 -2.12 8.09
CA LEU A 219 18.18 -2.59 8.67
C LEU A 219 19.36 -1.81 8.07
N ASP A 220 20.28 -1.37 8.94
CA ASP A 220 21.53 -0.68 8.58
C ASP A 220 22.56 -1.61 7.89
#